data_AF-A0A1B7W2L0-F1
#
_entry.id   AF-A0A1B7W2L0-F1
#
_cell.length_a   1.000
_cell.length_b   1.000
_cell.length_c   1.000
_cell.angle_alpha   90.00
_cell.angle_beta   90.00
_cell.angle_gamma   90.00
#
_symmetry.space_group_name_H-M   'P 1'
#
loop_
_entity.id
_entity.type
_entity.pdbx_description
1 polymer ?
#
loop_
_entity_poly.entity_id
_entity_poly.type
_entity_poly.pdbx_seq_one_letter_code
_entity_poly.pdbx_strand_id
1 'polypeptide(L)'
;MALEPLVQALREHVLAQGVLHADETPIKLLDPGAGKTHQAYAWVYRTSDLCTSKKAVIYQFARSRAGEHAREMLQDFRGSLITDDYSGYKAL
;
A
#
# COMPACT_ATOMS: atom_id res chain seq x y z
N MET A 1 -7.28 15.80 -8.03
CA MET A 1 -6.83 15.85 -9.45
C MET A 1 -7.77 14.99 -10.31
N ALA A 2 -7.64 15.00 -11.64
CA ALA A 2 -8.55 14.25 -12.55
C ALA A 2 -8.60 12.74 -12.30
N LEU A 3 -7.52 12.14 -11.76
CA LEU A 3 -7.46 10.70 -11.45
C LEU A 3 -7.90 10.34 -10.03
N GLU A 4 -8.19 11.33 -9.18
CA GLU A 4 -8.59 11.09 -7.78
C GLU A 4 -9.79 10.14 -7.68
N PRO A 5 -10.88 10.31 -8.47
CA PRO A 5 -12.04 9.43 -8.36
C PRO A 5 -11.73 7.97 -8.70
N LEU A 6 -10.80 7.73 -9.63
CA LEU A 6 -10.38 6.38 -10.01
C LEU A 6 -9.57 5.72 -8.88
N VAL A 7 -8.67 6.48 -8.25
CA VAL A 7 -7.88 5.99 -7.11
C VAL A 7 -8.82 5.63 -5.94
N GLN A 8 -9.81 6.47 -5.66
CA GLN A 8 -10.78 6.17 -4.60
C GLN A 8 -11.64 4.94 -4.92
N ALA A 9 -12.14 4.80 -6.16
CA ALA A 9 -12.89 3.62 -6.57
C ALA A 9 -12.05 2.33 -6.49
N LEU A 10 -10.77 2.39 -6.85
CA LEU A 10 -9.85 1.25 -6.68
C LEU A 10 -9.63 0.92 -5.20
N ARG A 11 -9.47 1.94 -4.35
CA ARG A 11 -9.32 1.78 -2.90
C ARG A 11 -10.54 1.10 -2.31
N GLU A 12 -11.74 1.58 -2.61
CA GLU A 12 -12.99 0.97 -2.16
C GLU A 12 -13.09 -0.50 -2.62
N HIS A 13 -12.79 -0.78 -3.89
CA HIS A 13 -12.83 -2.14 -4.44
C HIS A 13 -11.86 -3.10 -3.74
N VAL A 14 -10.63 -2.64 -3.46
CA VAL A 14 -9.61 -3.42 -2.75
C VAL A 14 -10.04 -3.65 -1.30
N LEU A 15 -10.45 -2.60 -0.58
CA LEU A 15 -10.81 -2.69 0.84
C LEU A 15 -12.08 -3.49 1.10
N ALA A 16 -12.95 -3.66 0.10
CA ALA A 16 -14.13 -4.53 0.17
C ALA A 16 -13.82 -6.03 0.11
N GLN A 17 -12.59 -6.44 -0.20
CA GLN A 17 -12.23 -7.87 -0.25
C GLN A 17 -12.02 -8.45 1.15
N GLY A 18 -12.24 -9.75 1.33
CA GLY A 18 -12.01 -10.41 2.64
C GLY A 18 -10.54 -10.75 2.94
N VAL A 19 -9.68 -10.81 1.91
CA VAL A 19 -8.26 -11.15 2.04
C VAL A 19 -7.42 -10.24 1.15
N LEU A 20 -6.45 -9.57 1.76
CA LEU A 20 -5.50 -8.69 1.09
C LEU A 20 -4.06 -9.12 1.35
N HIS A 21 -3.19 -8.80 0.41
CA HIS A 21 -1.74 -8.88 0.62
C HIS A 21 -1.17 -7.46 0.66
N ALA A 22 -0.28 -7.22 1.62
CA ALA A 22 0.46 -5.98 1.73
C ALA A 22 1.97 -6.22 1.83
N ASP A 23 2.74 -5.33 1.20
CA ASP A 23 4.20 -5.31 1.23
C ASP A 23 4.70 -3.87 1.07
N GLU A 24 5.90 -3.59 1.58
CA GLU A 24 6.60 -2.33 1.36
C GLU A 24 8.00 -2.55 0.80
N THR A 25 8.16 -2.25 -0.48
CA THR A 25 9.42 -2.47 -1.18
C THR A 25 10.27 -1.18 -1.19
N PRO A 26 11.56 -1.23 -0.83
CA PRO A 26 12.45 -0.08 -0.86
C PRO A 26 12.73 0.42 -2.30
N ILE A 27 12.74 1.75 -2.48
CA ILE A 27 13.02 2.45 -3.74
C ILE A 27 14.12 3.50 -3.53
N LYS A 28 15.06 3.59 -4.47
CA LYS A 28 16.05 4.67 -4.51
C LYS A 28 15.45 5.92 -5.18
N LEU A 29 15.03 6.90 -4.39
CA LEU A 29 14.57 8.19 -4.87
C LEU A 29 15.77 9.09 -5.16
N LEU A 30 15.82 9.71 -6.34
CA LEU A 30 16.84 10.70 -6.65
C LEU A 30 16.65 11.96 -5.79
N ASP A 31 17.72 12.41 -5.12
CA ASP A 31 17.76 13.66 -4.36
C ASP A 31 18.95 14.50 -4.89
N PRO A 32 18.77 15.20 -6.01
CA PRO A 32 19.85 15.93 -6.68
C PRO A 32 20.42 17.06 -5.81
N GLY A 33 19.65 17.60 -4.85
CA GLY A 33 20.13 18.61 -3.91
C GLY A 33 21.12 18.07 -2.88
N ALA A 34 21.06 16.77 -2.58
CA ALA A 34 21.92 16.11 -1.60
C ALA A 34 23.08 15.31 -2.23
N GLY A 35 23.15 15.23 -3.57
CA GLY A 35 24.17 14.44 -4.29
C GLY A 35 24.10 12.93 -4.06
N LYS A 36 23.00 12.42 -3.49
CA LYS A 36 22.78 11.00 -3.16
C LYS A 36 21.33 10.60 -3.42
N THR A 37 21.01 9.32 -3.21
CA THR A 37 19.63 8.84 -3.23
C THR A 37 19.03 8.85 -1.83
N HIS A 38 17.75 9.19 -1.74
CA HIS A 38 16.93 9.01 -0.56
C HIS A 38 16.27 7.61 -0.56
N GLN A 39 16.24 6.93 0.58
CA GLN A 39 15.54 5.66 0.73
C GLN A 39 14.03 5.91 0.85
N ALA A 40 13.29 5.67 -0.23
CA ALA A 40 11.82 5.72 -0.26
C ALA A 40 11.24 4.31 -0.29
N TYR A 41 9.92 4.20 -0.31
CA TYR A 41 9.19 2.93 -0.28
C TYR A 41 7.97 3.00 -1.21
N ALA A 42 7.69 1.91 -1.90
CA ALA A 42 6.37 1.67 -2.48
C ALA A 42 5.63 0.68 -1.60
N TRP A 43 4.54 1.15 -1.01
CA TRP A 43 3.56 0.32 -0.33
C TRP A 43 2.63 -0.27 -1.37
N VAL A 44 2.44 -1.58 -1.32
CA VAL A 44 1.63 -2.34 -2.26
C VAL A 44 0.49 -2.98 -1.51
N TYR A 45 -0.74 -2.75 -1.97
CA TYR A 45 -1.94 -3.42 -1.46
C TYR A 45 -2.64 -4.08 -2.62
N ARG A 46 -2.86 -5.39 -2.55
CA ARG A 46 -3.51 -6.11 -3.64
C ARG A 46 -4.51 -7.13 -3.16
N THR A 47 -5.49 -7.40 -4.01
CA THR A 47 -6.44 -8.49 -3.83
C THR A 47 -5.71 -9.83 -3.82
N SER A 48 -6.18 -10.78 -2.99
CA SER A 48 -5.69 -12.17 -3.01
C SER A 48 -5.85 -12.81 -4.39
N ASP A 49 -5.03 -13.82 -4.70
CA ASP A 49 -5.19 -14.61 -5.92
C ASP A 49 -6.47 -15.45 -5.93
N LEU A 50 -7.06 -15.68 -4.75
CA LEU A 50 -8.37 -16.31 -4.59
C LEU A 50 -9.55 -15.37 -4.91
N CYS A 51 -9.29 -14.08 -5.18
CA CYS A 51 -10.32 -13.14 -5.58
C CYS A 51 -10.97 -13.58 -6.91
N THR A 52 -12.27 -13.85 -6.86
CA THR A 52 -13.09 -14.25 -8.02
C THR A 52 -13.70 -13.05 -8.75
N SER A 53 -13.58 -11.85 -8.17
CA SER A 53 -13.98 -10.59 -8.79
C SER A 53 -12.80 -9.97 -9.58
N LYS A 54 -12.81 -8.66 -9.79
CA LYS A 54 -11.73 -7.96 -10.50
C LYS A 54 -10.47 -7.92 -9.62
N LYS A 55 -9.34 -8.40 -10.13
CA LYS A 55 -8.05 -8.24 -9.44
C LYS A 55 -7.60 -6.78 -9.49
N ALA A 56 -7.07 -6.28 -8.39
CA ALA A 56 -6.60 -4.90 -8.28
C ALA A 56 -5.35 -4.83 -7.41
N VAL A 57 -4.53 -3.81 -7.69
CA VAL A 57 -3.33 -3.45 -6.94
C VAL A 57 -3.26 -1.93 -6.82
N ILE A 58 -2.88 -1.47 -5.63
CA ILE A 58 -2.62 -0.06 -5.34
C ILE A 58 -1.15 0.06 -4.95
N TYR A 59 -0.48 1.02 -5.58
CA TYR A 59 0.88 1.42 -5.25
C TYR A 59 0.84 2.80 -4.61
N GLN A 60 1.22 2.89 -3.34
CA GLN A 60 1.37 4.14 -2.62
C GLN A 60 2.86 4.43 -2.42
N PHE A 61 3.33 5.52 -3.03
CA PHE A 61 4.70 5.98 -2.83
C PHE A 61 4.81 6.74 -1.51
N ALA A 62 5.78 6.38 -0.69
CA ALA A 62 6.09 7.04 0.57
C ALA A 62 7.60 7.30 0.70
N ARG A 63 7.97 8.45 1.28
CA ARG A 63 9.38 8.73 1.61
C ARG A 63 9.84 8.03 2.90
N SER A 64 9.03 7.18 3.51
CA SER A 64 9.38 6.51 4.77
C SER A 64 8.75 5.13 4.85
N ARG A 65 9.34 4.24 5.65
CA ARG A 65 8.77 2.94 6.00
C ARG A 65 7.84 3.00 7.23
N ALA A 66 7.37 4.18 7.61
CA ALA A 66 6.52 4.32 8.79
C ALA A 66 5.20 3.56 8.61
N GLY A 67 4.77 2.80 9.62
CA GLY A 67 3.49 2.06 9.59
C GLY A 67 2.25 2.95 9.50
N GLU A 68 2.39 4.27 9.60
CA GLU A 68 1.32 5.24 9.34
C GLU A 68 0.72 5.08 7.94
N HIS A 69 1.53 4.83 6.91
CA HIS A 69 1.06 4.63 5.54
C HIS A 69 0.10 3.44 5.44
N ALA A 70 0.47 2.32 6.07
CA ALA A 70 -0.40 1.15 6.18
C ALA A 70 -1.67 1.44 6.97
N ARG A 71 -1.56 2.20 8.07
CA ARG A 71 -2.72 2.54 8.92
C ARG A 71 -3.73 3.39 8.19
N GLU A 72 -3.28 4.43 7.49
CA GLU A 72 -4.17 5.30 6.71
C GLU A 72 -4.89 4.53 5.60
N MET A 73 -4.16 3.66 4.89
CA MET A 73 -4.73 2.88 3.80
C MET A 73 -5.75 1.86 4.30
N LEU A 74 -5.44 1.16 5.39
CA LEU A 74 -6.19 -0.01 5.89
C LEU A 74 -7.15 0.29 7.05
N GLN A 75 -7.32 1.55 7.46
CA GLN A 75 -8.16 1.94 8.62
C GLN A 75 -9.57 1.30 8.63
N ASP A 76 -10.20 1.19 7.45
CA ASP A 76 -11.55 0.65 7.28
C ASP A 76 -11.56 -0.82 6.83
N PHE A 77 -10.38 -1.41 6.62
CA PHE A 77 -10.26 -2.80 6.20
C PHE A 77 -10.77 -3.72 7.32
N ARG A 78 -11.54 -4.73 6.93
CA ARG A 78 -12.01 -5.79 7.82
C ARG A 78 -11.82 -7.12 7.10
N GLY A 79 -10.81 -7.88 7.52
CA GLY A 79 -10.47 -9.14 6.88
C GLY A 79 -9.09 -9.63 7.27
N SER A 80 -8.57 -10.58 6.50
CA SER A 80 -7.24 -11.13 6.71
C SER A 80 -6.21 -10.37 5.87
N LEU A 81 -5.18 -9.86 6.53
CA LEU A 81 -4.04 -9.23 5.88
C LEU A 81 -2.84 -10.20 5.87
N ILE A 82 -2.36 -10.52 4.68
CA ILE A 82 -1.16 -11.33 4.47
C ILE A 82 0.02 -10.40 4.24
N THR A 83 1.04 -10.49 5.09
CA THR A 83 2.23 -9.63 5.07
C THR A 83 3.48 -10.47 5.34
N ASP A 84 4.65 -9.84 5.28
CA ASP A 84 5.94 -10.41 5.68
C ASP A 84 6.21 -10.34 7.20
N ASP A 85 5.20 -9.98 8.01
CA ASP A 85 5.27 -9.69 9.45
C ASP A 85 6.17 -8.49 9.85
N TYR A 86 6.41 -7.54 8.93
CA TYR A 86 7.04 -6.28 9.30
C TYR A 86 6.26 -5.56 10.42
N SER A 87 7.00 -4.99 11.38
CA SER A 87 6.42 -4.34 12.57
C SER A 87 5.50 -3.15 12.23
N GLY A 88 5.63 -2.57 11.03
CA GLY A 88 4.73 -1.52 10.54
C GLY A 88 3.26 -1.94 10.46
N TYR A 89 2.97 -3.25 10.34
CA TYR A 89 1.61 -3.78 10.30
C TYR A 89 1.02 -4.11 11.68
N LYS A 90 1.82 -4.13 12.75
CA LYS A 90 1.39 -4.60 14.09
C LYS A 90 0.47 -3.64 14.84
N ALA A 91 0.29 -2.44 14.32
CA ALA A 91 -0.52 -1.38 14.93
C ALA A 91 -1.68 -0.94 14.01
N LEU A 92 -2.18 -1.90 13.22
CA LEU A 92 -3.35 -1.80 12.34
C LEU A 92 -4.60 -2.35 13.02
#